data_AF-A0A060CPM8-F1
#
_entry.id   AF-A0A060CPM8-F1
#
_cell.length_a   1.000
_cell.length_b   1.000
_cell.length_c   1.000
_cell.angle_alpha   90.00
_cell.angle_beta   90.00
_cell.angle_gamma   90.00
#
_symmetry.space_group_name_H-M   'P 1'
#
loop_
_entity.id
_entity.type
_entity.pdbx_description
1 polymer ?
#
loop_
_entity_poly.entity_id
_entity_poly.type
_entity_poly.pdbx_seq_one_letter_code
_entity_poly.pdbx_strand_id
1 'polypeptide(L)'
;RVLVLQCHQDDLESGGDVSFLKFYGSDAFDSAYYTDLDLGANIEDGNTVFRLWSPSASAVTLNIYDTADATAPSSSTPMNRDDNGVFTSTANGNLHGKYYTFDVTNYGVTDADVPDP
;
A
#
# COMPACT_ATOMS: atom_id res chain seq x y z
N ARG A 1 -13.51 -1.24 10.89
CA ARG A 1 -13.00 -2.62 11.07
C ARG A 1 -12.70 -3.12 9.67
N VAL A 2 -11.57 -2.71 9.10
CA VAL A 2 -11.27 -2.99 7.69
C VAL A 2 -10.46 -4.28 7.62
N LEU A 3 -10.98 -5.19 6.81
CA LEU A 3 -10.43 -6.50 6.54
C LEU A 3 -9.17 -6.38 5.68
N VAL A 4 -8.16 -7.16 6.05
CA VAL A 4 -7.08 -7.64 5.18
C VAL A 4 -7.67 -8.15 3.87
N LEU A 5 -7.03 -7.78 2.74
CA LEU A 5 -7.20 -8.32 1.39
C LEU A 5 -7.93 -9.67 1.36
N GLN A 6 -9.24 -9.64 1.07
CA GLN A 6 -9.90 -10.83 0.57
C GLN A 6 -9.61 -10.92 -0.92
N CYS A 7 -8.79 -11.90 -1.27
CA CYS A 7 -8.69 -12.46 -2.61
C CYS A 7 -10.09 -12.73 -3.15
N HIS A 8 -10.37 -12.26 -4.36
CA HIS A 8 -11.65 -12.38 -5.05
C HIS A 8 -12.07 -13.85 -5.10
N GLN A 9 -13.12 -14.17 -4.34
CA GLN A 9 -13.73 -15.48 -4.26
C GLN A 9 -14.61 -15.69 -5.49
N ASP A 10 -14.04 -16.11 -6.61
CA ASP A 10 -14.77 -16.87 -7.62
C ASP A 10 -13.79 -17.83 -8.30
N ASP A 11 -14.14 -19.12 -8.22
CA ASP A 11 -13.46 -20.28 -8.80
C ASP A 11 -12.08 -20.61 -8.26
N LEU A 12 -11.97 -21.46 -7.23
CA LEU A 12 -10.99 -22.57 -7.17
C LEU A 12 -11.29 -23.49 -5.98
N GLU A 13 -11.56 -24.75 -6.28
CA GLU A 13 -11.86 -25.80 -5.31
C GLU A 13 -10.62 -26.20 -4.47
N SER A 14 -10.87 -26.43 -3.18
CA SER A 14 -10.21 -27.40 -2.31
C SER A 14 -8.67 -27.52 -2.36
N GLY A 15 -8.00 -26.76 -1.48
CA GLY A 15 -6.74 -27.18 -0.84
C GLY A 15 -5.58 -26.19 -0.95
N GLY A 16 -5.32 -25.42 0.12
CA GLY A 16 -4.07 -24.64 0.20
C GLY A 16 -3.96 -23.52 1.24
N ASP A 17 -4.97 -23.28 2.07
CA ASP A 17 -5.11 -21.98 2.77
C ASP A 17 -4.34 -21.84 4.10
N VAL A 18 -3.12 -22.38 4.21
CA VAL A 18 -2.37 -22.43 5.48
C VAL A 18 -0.91 -21.94 5.42
N SER A 19 -0.46 -21.35 4.31
CA SER A 19 0.94 -20.89 4.16
C SER A 19 1.15 -19.40 4.42
N PHE A 20 0.27 -18.51 3.94
CA PHE A 20 0.48 -17.05 3.98
C PHE A 20 0.23 -16.42 5.36
N LEU A 21 -0.91 -16.73 6.00
CA LEU A 21 -1.23 -16.21 7.35
C LEU A 21 -0.21 -16.65 8.41
N LYS A 22 0.33 -17.87 8.25
CA LYS A 22 1.33 -18.41 9.17
C LYS A 22 2.71 -17.76 8.97
N PHE A 23 3.02 -17.30 7.76
CA PHE A 23 4.26 -16.59 7.45
C PHE A 23 4.26 -15.18 8.04
N TYR A 24 3.17 -14.44 7.84
CA TYR A 24 2.98 -13.09 8.40
C TYR A 24 2.93 -13.06 9.94
N GLY A 25 2.50 -14.14 10.58
CA GLY A 25 2.46 -14.24 12.06
C GLY A 25 3.67 -14.94 12.68
N SER A 26 4.82 -14.99 12.00
CA SER A 26 6.03 -15.61 12.53
C SER A 26 6.98 -14.57 13.14
N ASP A 27 7.64 -14.91 14.25
CA ASP A 27 8.60 -14.01 14.92
C ASP A 27 9.71 -13.51 13.98
N ALA A 28 10.14 -14.35 13.04
CA ALA A 28 11.15 -13.99 12.05
C ALA A 28 10.62 -12.95 11.04
N PHE A 29 9.34 -13.03 10.67
CA PHE A 29 8.71 -12.06 9.79
C PHE A 29 8.48 -10.74 10.51
N ASP A 30 7.95 -10.78 11.73
CA ASP A 30 7.76 -9.58 12.56
C ASP A 30 9.10 -8.88 12.79
N SER A 31 10.15 -9.61 13.15
CA SER A 31 11.48 -9.02 13.34
C SER A 31 12.04 -8.35 12.08
N ALA A 32 11.64 -8.79 10.89
CA ALA A 32 12.16 -8.27 9.62
C ALA A 32 11.35 -7.09 9.07
N TYR A 33 10.02 -7.12 9.23
CA TYR A 33 9.10 -6.21 8.55
C TYR A 33 8.24 -5.36 9.49
N TYR A 34 8.39 -5.51 10.81
CA TYR A 34 7.71 -4.63 11.76
C TYR A 34 8.08 -3.16 11.52
N THR A 35 7.09 -2.30 11.68
CA THR A 35 7.23 -0.84 11.62
C THR A 35 6.32 -0.21 12.67
N ASP A 36 6.83 0.83 13.33
CA ASP A 36 6.10 1.71 14.24
C ASP A 36 5.77 3.06 13.59
N LEU A 37 6.09 3.21 12.30
CA LEU A 37 5.80 4.42 11.54
C LEU A 37 4.29 4.63 11.38
N ASP A 38 3.90 5.91 11.35
CA ASP A 38 2.54 6.30 11.06
C ASP A 38 2.25 6.09 9.56
N LEU A 39 1.36 5.13 9.27
CA LEU A 39 0.99 4.72 7.90
C LEU A 39 -0.10 5.65 7.32
N GLY A 40 -0.30 5.56 6.02
CA GLY A 40 -1.22 6.41 5.27
C GLY A 40 -0.63 7.77 4.94
N ALA A 41 -1.48 8.79 4.79
CA ALA A 41 -1.09 10.14 4.43
C ALA A 41 -1.00 11.06 5.67
N ASN A 42 0.22 11.50 5.97
CA ASN A 42 0.55 12.31 7.14
C ASN A 42 1.17 13.65 6.76
N ILE A 43 0.94 14.69 7.55
CA ILE A 43 1.57 16.01 7.34
C ILE A 43 2.83 16.11 8.20
N GLU A 44 3.97 16.27 7.55
CA GLU A 44 5.29 16.41 8.19
C GLU A 44 6.03 17.59 7.57
N ASP A 45 6.48 18.53 8.41
CA ASP A 45 7.20 19.74 7.98
C ASP A 45 6.51 20.54 6.86
N GLY A 46 5.18 20.54 6.85
CA GLY A 46 4.35 21.23 5.85
C GLY A 46 4.18 20.49 4.53
N ASN A 47 4.74 19.29 4.40
CA ASN A 47 4.59 18.38 3.26
C ASN A 47 3.66 17.21 3.60
N THR A 48 3.17 16.52 2.57
CA THR A 48 2.39 15.30 2.74
C THR A 48 3.27 14.08 2.50
N VAL A 49 3.44 13.25 3.52
CA VAL A 49 4.21 12.01 3.49
C VAL A 49 3.23 10.84 3.44
N PHE A 50 3.36 10.01 2.41
CA PHE A 50 2.57 8.82 2.20
C PHE A 50 3.40 7.60 2.57
N ARG A 51 2.86 6.73 3.42
CA ARG A 51 3.49 5.47 3.82
C ARG A 51 2.53 4.30 3.63
N LEU A 52 2.98 3.27 2.93
CA LEU A 52 2.23 2.02 2.76
C LEU A 52 3.10 0.86 3.19
N TRP A 53 2.62 0.05 4.15
CA TRP A 53 3.30 -1.19 4.50
C TRP A 53 2.85 -2.31 3.54
N SER A 54 3.74 -2.75 2.66
CA SER A 54 3.46 -3.80 1.68
C SER A 54 4.70 -4.67 1.46
N PRO A 55 5.13 -5.45 2.46
CA PRO A 55 6.42 -6.14 2.45
C PRO A 55 6.59 -7.13 1.30
N SER A 56 5.50 -7.72 0.77
CA SER A 56 5.54 -8.60 -0.39
C SER A 56 5.67 -7.87 -1.73
N ALA A 57 5.31 -6.58 -1.79
CA ALA A 57 5.30 -5.83 -3.03
C ALA A 57 6.73 -5.56 -3.53
N SER A 58 6.90 -5.68 -4.84
CA SER A 58 8.13 -5.34 -5.53
C SER A 58 8.16 -3.88 -5.99
N ALA A 59 6.98 -3.26 -6.17
CA ALA A 59 6.84 -1.86 -6.53
C ALA A 59 5.49 -1.32 -6.05
N VAL A 60 5.45 -0.02 -5.73
CA VAL A 60 4.23 0.72 -5.44
C VAL A 60 4.29 2.07 -6.14
N THR A 61 3.20 2.47 -6.78
CA THR A 61 3.00 3.83 -7.33
C THR A 61 1.90 4.54 -6.57
N LEU A 62 2.16 5.75 -6.10
CA LEU A 62 1.16 6.64 -5.51
C LEU A 62 0.46 7.43 -6.62
N ASN A 63 -0.85 7.33 -6.70
CA ASN A 63 -1.70 8.08 -7.62
C ASN A 63 -2.48 9.13 -6.84
N ILE A 64 -2.41 10.41 -7.24
CA ILE A 64 -3.12 11.52 -6.60
C ILE A 64 -4.18 12.05 -7.57
N TYR A 65 -5.34 12.39 -7.02
CA TYR A 65 -6.52 12.86 -7.75
C TYR A 65 -7.02 14.17 -7.14
N ASP A 66 -7.46 15.08 -8.01
CA ASP A 66 -7.98 16.38 -7.59
C ASP A 66 -9.39 16.31 -7.00
N THR A 67 -10.18 15.31 -7.39
CA THR A 67 -11.57 15.10 -6.98
C THR A 67 -11.89 13.62 -6.85
N ALA A 68 -12.90 13.25 -6.05
CA ALA A 68 -13.32 11.86 -5.86
C ALA A 68 -13.77 11.15 -7.16
N ASP A 69 -14.40 11.90 -8.08
CA ASP A 69 -14.94 11.35 -9.34
C ASP A 69 -13.94 11.44 -10.50
N ALA A 70 -12.68 11.82 -10.23
CA ALA A 70 -11.67 11.92 -11.27
C ALA A 70 -11.35 10.53 -11.84
N THR A 71 -11.42 10.40 -13.17
CA THR A 71 -11.16 9.13 -13.86
C THR A 71 -9.68 8.90 -14.18
N ALA A 72 -8.81 9.86 -13.82
CA ALA A 72 -7.37 9.79 -14.03
C ALA A 72 -6.64 10.60 -12.96
N PRO A 73 -5.45 10.16 -12.53
CA PRO A 73 -4.67 10.89 -11.54
C PRO A 73 -4.12 12.19 -12.11
N SER A 74 -4.07 13.24 -11.28
CA SER A 74 -3.32 14.45 -11.57
C SER A 74 -1.81 14.24 -11.43
N SER A 75 -1.38 13.23 -10.67
CA SER A 75 0.01 12.78 -10.65
C SER A 75 0.16 11.33 -10.22
N SER A 76 1.13 10.63 -10.80
CA SER A 76 1.54 9.27 -10.41
C SER A 76 3.03 9.25 -10.10
N THR A 77 3.41 8.76 -8.91
CA THR A 77 4.79 8.79 -8.41
C THR A 77 5.21 7.43 -7.86
N PRO A 78 6.26 6.80 -8.40
CA PRO A 78 6.84 5.60 -7.79
C PRO A 78 7.29 5.88 -6.35
N MET A 79 6.96 4.99 -5.42
CA MET A 79 7.35 5.11 -4.02
C MET A 79 8.69 4.42 -3.77
N ASN A 80 9.44 4.92 -2.79
CA ASN A 80 10.70 4.32 -2.36
C ASN A 80 10.42 3.21 -1.36
N ARG A 81 11.00 2.03 -1.57
CA ARG A 81 10.85 0.88 -0.66
C ARG A 81 11.99 0.85 0.36
N ASP A 82 11.65 0.76 1.63
CA ASP A 82 12.57 0.55 2.74
C ASP A 82 12.76 -0.95 3.05
N ASP A 83 13.78 -1.28 3.84
CA ASP A 83 14.14 -2.68 4.15
C ASP A 83 13.02 -3.44 4.85
N ASN A 84 12.26 -2.76 5.71
CA ASN A 84 11.11 -3.32 6.43
C ASN A 84 9.82 -3.38 5.59
N GLY A 85 9.90 -3.13 4.27
CA GLY A 85 8.76 -3.28 3.36
C GLY A 85 7.76 -2.12 3.41
N VAL A 86 8.12 -1.02 4.08
CA VAL A 86 7.39 0.25 3.97
C VAL A 86 7.76 0.93 2.67
N PHE A 87 6.75 1.40 1.95
CA PHE A 87 6.90 2.26 0.79
C PHE A 87 6.59 3.68 1.19
N THR A 88 7.48 4.62 0.85
CA THR A 88 7.37 6.04 1.23
C THR A 88 7.44 6.94 0.00
N SER A 89 6.58 7.96 -0.05
CA SER A 89 6.68 9.08 -0.98
C SER A 89 6.34 10.39 -0.27
N THR A 90 6.96 11.48 -0.71
CA THR A 90 6.73 12.82 -0.15
C THR A 90 6.32 13.77 -1.24
N ALA A 91 5.15 14.37 -1.08
CA ALA A 91 4.64 15.42 -1.96
C ALA A 91 4.79 16.78 -1.26
N ASN A 92 5.20 17.78 -2.04
CA ASN A 92 5.37 19.13 -1.51
C ASN A 92 4.02 19.74 -1.11
N GLY A 93 3.96 20.32 0.08
CA GLY A 93 2.79 21.00 0.59
C GLY A 93 1.74 20.08 1.24
N ASN A 94 0.72 20.71 1.81
CA ASN A 94 -0.43 20.03 2.39
C ASN A 94 -1.46 19.67 1.32
N LEU A 95 -1.66 18.37 1.09
CA LEU A 95 -2.61 17.84 0.11
C LEU A 95 -3.99 17.52 0.69
N HIS A 96 -4.35 18.08 1.84
CA HIS A 96 -5.68 17.90 2.42
C HIS A 96 -6.79 18.23 1.40
N GLY A 97 -7.76 17.33 1.25
CA GLY A 97 -8.84 17.44 0.26
C GLY A 97 -8.53 16.86 -1.13
N LYS A 98 -7.29 16.42 -1.37
CA LYS A 98 -6.96 15.51 -2.49
C LYS A 98 -7.33 14.08 -2.14
N TYR A 99 -7.45 13.26 -3.17
CA TYR A 99 -7.71 11.83 -3.07
C TYR A 99 -6.49 11.07 -3.58
N TYR A 100 -6.25 9.86 -3.10
CA TYR A 100 -5.14 9.03 -3.58
C TYR A 100 -5.48 7.54 -3.57
N THR A 101 -4.78 6.81 -4.42
CA THR A 101 -4.77 5.34 -4.49
C THR A 101 -3.34 4.85 -4.68
N PHE A 102 -3.14 3.54 -4.58
CA PHE A 102 -1.88 2.88 -4.87
C PHE A 102 -2.03 1.86 -6.00
N ASP A 103 -1.06 1.84 -6.92
CA ASP A 103 -0.85 0.69 -7.79
C ASP A 103 0.22 -0.19 -7.15
N VAL A 104 -0.14 -1.42 -6.80
CA VAL A 104 0.72 -2.34 -6.04
C VAL A 104 1.12 -3.51 -6.92
N THR A 105 2.43 -3.70 -7.12
CA THR A 105 2.95 -4.83 -7.90
C THR A 105 3.43 -5.96 -6.99
N ASN A 106 2.78 -7.11 -7.08
CA ASN A 106 3.20 -8.37 -6.44
C ASN A 106 3.47 -9.42 -7.52
N TYR A 107 4.62 -10.09 -7.45
CA TYR A 107 4.99 -11.18 -8.37
C TYR A 107 4.86 -10.82 -9.87
N GLY A 108 5.10 -9.55 -10.23
CA GLY A 108 5.00 -9.04 -11.60
C GLY A 108 3.57 -8.70 -12.08
N VAL A 109 2.56 -8.88 -11.23
CA VAL A 109 1.17 -8.45 -11.47
C VAL A 109 0.90 -7.17 -10.69
N THR A 110 0.27 -6.20 -11.33
CA THR A 110 -0.10 -4.92 -10.70
C THR A 110 -1.60 -4.87 -10.45
N ASP A 111 -1.96 -4.71 -9.18
CA ASP A 111 -3.30 -4.33 -8.77
C ASP A 111 -3.37 -2.80 -8.77
N ALA A 112 -4.19 -2.23 -9.66
CA ALA A 112 -4.30 -0.79 -9.85
C ALA A 112 -5.39 -0.17 -8.97
N ASP A 113 -5.22 1.10 -8.62
CA ASP A 113 -6.18 1.92 -7.89
C ASP A 113 -6.66 1.31 -6.56
N VAL A 114 -5.75 0.66 -5.84
CA VAL A 114 -6.03 0.09 -4.52
C VAL A 114 -6.19 1.25 -3.51
N PRO A 115 -7.32 1.35 -2.79
CA PRO A 115 -7.50 2.36 -1.75
C PRO A 115 -6.63 2.03 -0.52
N ASP A 116 -6.27 3.08 0.23
CA ASP A 116 -5.60 2.92 1.52
C ASP A 116 -6.52 2.17 2.52
N PRO A 117 -6.02 1.18 3.31
CA PRO A 117 -6.85 0.32 4.17
C PRO A 117 -7.56 1.00 5.36
#